data_AF-A0A6N6MAN5-F1
#
_entry.id   AF-A0A6N6MAN5-F1
#
_cell.length_a   1.000
_cell.length_b   1.000
_cell.length_c   1.000
_cell.angle_alpha   90.00
_cell.angle_beta   90.00
_cell.angle_gamma   90.00
#
_symmetry.space_group_name_H-M   'P 1'
#
loop_
_entity.id
_entity.type
_entity.pdbx_description
1 polymer ?
#
loop_
_entity_poly.entity_id
_entity_poly.type
_entity_poly.pdbx_seq_one_letter_code
_entity_poly.pdbx_strand_id
1 'polypeptide(L)'
;MSSNIRIERICENCNKTFIAKTTVTRFCGLKCANVAYKKRTRKSKIKKSNTQTLKIKLQPLEMIQAKDYLTVKEAATLLSISKRSVYRLIELGKLEASNLSERLIRIRKSDIEKLLIKVKYS
;
A
#
# COMPACT_ATOMS: atom_id res chain seq x y z
N MET A 1 2.46 -15.59 47.44
CA MET A 1 1.84 -16.89 47.10
C MET A 1 2.80 -17.67 46.19
N SER A 2 3.41 -18.71 46.75
CA SER A 2 4.39 -19.56 46.04
C SER A 2 3.64 -20.71 45.37
N SER A 3 3.33 -20.56 44.08
CA SER A 3 2.83 -21.68 43.28
C SER A 3 4.01 -22.54 42.83
N ASN A 4 4.17 -23.75 43.39
CA ASN A 4 5.18 -24.75 43.02
C ASN A 4 4.90 -25.40 41.65
N ILE A 5 4.52 -24.59 40.67
CA ILE A 5 4.11 -25.04 39.34
C ILE A 5 5.37 -25.41 38.54
N ARG A 6 5.38 -26.62 37.97
CA ARG A 6 6.41 -27.10 37.04
C ARG A 6 5.70 -27.62 35.81
N ILE A 7 5.84 -26.92 34.69
CA ILE A 7 5.15 -27.25 33.44
C ILE A 7 6.20 -27.41 32.35
N GLU A 8 6.17 -28.51 31.61
CA GLU A 8 7.01 -28.67 30.43
C GLU A 8 6.45 -27.84 29.26
N ARG A 9 7.29 -26.99 28.67
CA ARG A 9 6.92 -26.10 27.54
C ARG A 9 8.01 -26.11 26.48
N ILE A 10 7.66 -25.71 25.27
CA ILE A 10 8.60 -25.50 24.16
C ILE A 10 8.94 -24.01 24.06
N CYS A 11 10.23 -23.68 23.96
CA CYS A 11 10.70 -22.31 23.82
C CYS A 11 10.33 -21.73 22.45
N GLU A 12 9.60 -20.62 22.42
CA GLU A 12 9.14 -19.97 21.17
C GLU A 12 10.29 -19.43 20.28
N ASN A 13 11.52 -19.38 20.78
CA ASN A 13 12.68 -18.89 20.02
C ASN A 13 13.60 -19.99 19.48
N CYS A 14 13.90 -21.01 20.29
CA CYS A 14 14.85 -22.08 19.94
C CYS A 14 14.21 -23.46 19.80
N ASN A 15 12.90 -23.57 20.01
CA ASN A 15 12.11 -24.80 19.89
C ASN A 15 12.55 -25.97 20.79
N LYS A 16 13.36 -25.70 21.81
CA LYS A 16 13.75 -26.70 22.81
C LYS A 16 12.72 -26.79 23.94
N THR A 17 12.52 -27.99 24.47
CA THR A 17 11.71 -28.21 25.68
C THR A 17 12.42 -27.63 26.91
N PHE A 18 11.65 -27.11 27.86
CA PHE A 18 12.15 -26.59 29.14
C PHE A 18 11.05 -26.64 30.20
N ILE A 19 11.47 -26.63 31.47
CA ILE A 19 10.55 -26.62 32.61
C ILE A 19 10.25 -25.18 33.03
N ALA A 20 9.03 -24.72 32.78
CA ALA A 20 8.52 -23.43 33.19
C ALA A 20 8.05 -23.47 34.66
N LYS A 21 8.32 -22.38 35.40
CA LYS A 21 7.85 -22.19 36.79
C LYS A 21 6.55 -21.39 36.89
N THR A 22 6.10 -20.80 35.77
CA THR A 22 4.88 -20.00 35.69
C THR A 22 4.10 -20.36 34.43
N THR A 23 2.80 -20.08 34.41
CA THR A 23 1.94 -20.34 33.24
C THR A 23 2.25 -19.42 32.06
N VAL A 24 2.86 -18.26 32.32
CA VAL A 24 3.15 -17.21 31.33
C VAL A 24 4.56 -17.29 30.74
N THR A 25 5.42 -18.24 31.17
CA THR A 25 6.80 -18.31 30.66
C THR A 25 6.84 -18.84 29.22
N ARG A 26 7.42 -18.04 28.31
CA ARG A 26 7.44 -18.31 26.85
C ARG A 26 8.78 -18.80 26.32
N PHE A 27 9.86 -18.59 27.07
CA PHE A 27 11.23 -18.83 26.63
C PHE A 27 12.01 -19.61 27.69
N CYS A 28 12.94 -20.45 27.24
CA CYS A 28 13.79 -21.24 28.14
C CYS A 28 14.79 -20.41 28.97
N GLY A 29 14.96 -19.12 28.66
CA GLY A 29 15.82 -18.22 29.42
C GLY A 29 15.97 -16.83 28.79
N LEU A 30 16.72 -15.96 29.48
CA LEU A 30 16.89 -14.56 29.12
C LEU A 30 17.49 -14.36 27.72
N LYS A 31 18.44 -15.20 27.32
CA LYS A 31 19.04 -15.16 25.97
C LYS A 31 17.99 -15.30 24.87
N CYS A 32 17.12 -16.31 24.98
CA CYS A 32 16.06 -16.55 24.01
C CYS A 32 15.01 -15.43 24.01
N ALA A 33 14.66 -14.91 25.20
CA ALA A 33 13.74 -13.77 25.32
C ALA A 33 14.30 -12.51 24.63
N ASN A 34 15.58 -12.19 24.84
CA ASN A 34 16.24 -11.03 24.24
C ASN A 34 16.33 -11.13 22.71
N VAL A 35 16.66 -12.31 22.18
CA VAL A 35 16.69 -12.55 20.73
C VAL A 35 15.30 -12.39 20.13
N ALA A 36 14.28 -12.99 20.75
CA ALA A 36 12.89 -12.86 20.29
C ALA A 36 12.40 -11.40 20.33
N TYR A 37 12.76 -10.64 21.37
CA TYR A 37 12.46 -9.22 21.49
C TYR A 37 13.10 -8.42 20.35
N LYS A 38 14.41 -8.58 20.11
CA LYS A 38 15.14 -7.92 19.00
C LYS A 38 14.55 -8.29 17.63
N LYS A 39 14.14 -9.55 17.43
CA LYS A 39 13.49 -10.01 16.19
C LYS A 39 12.13 -9.32 16.00
N ARG A 40 11.32 -9.20 17.06
CA ARG A 40 10.02 -8.50 17.03
C ARG A 40 10.18 -7.02 16.71
N THR A 41 11.13 -6.34 17.37
CA THR A 41 11.37 -4.90 17.14
C THR A 41 11.86 -4.65 15.71
N ARG A 42 12.79 -5.47 15.19
CA ARG A 42 13.23 -5.39 13.79
C ARG A 42 12.06 -5.59 12.81
N LYS A 43 11.23 -6.62 13.02
CA LYS A 43 10.03 -6.85 12.18
C LYS A 43 9.05 -5.68 12.21
N SER A 44 8.83 -5.08 13.39
CA SER A 44 7.96 -3.90 13.54
C SER A 44 8.50 -2.70 12.77
N LYS A 45 9.81 -2.41 12.86
CA LYS A 45 10.46 -1.33 12.09
C LYS A 45 10.31 -1.52 10.58
N ILE A 46 10.57 -2.74 10.08
CA ILE A 46 10.42 -3.07 8.65
C ILE A 46 8.96 -2.89 8.21
N LYS A 47 7.99 -3.41 8.99
CA LYS A 47 6.57 -3.25 8.68
C LYS A 47 6.17 -1.78 8.61
N LYS A 48 6.59 -0.97 9.59
CA LYS A 48 6.33 0.49 9.59
C LYS A 48 6.90 1.17 8.34
N SER A 49 8.16 0.90 8.00
CA SER A 49 8.79 1.46 6.80
C SER A 49 8.03 1.07 5.54
N ASN A 50 7.72 -0.21 5.35
CA ASN A 50 6.96 -0.67 4.18
C ASN A 50 5.57 -0.03 4.11
N THR A 51 4.87 0.10 5.25
CA THR A 51 3.56 0.77 5.26
C THR A 51 3.64 2.25 4.91
N GLN A 52 4.71 2.96 5.32
CA GLN A 52 4.93 4.35 4.92
C GLN A 52 5.19 4.45 3.42
N THR A 53 6.04 3.59 2.86
CA THR A 53 6.31 3.54 1.42
C THR A 53 5.04 3.24 0.61
N LEU A 54 4.21 2.30 1.07
CA LEU A 54 2.93 1.99 0.42
C LEU A 54 1.97 3.18 0.47
N LYS A 55 1.87 3.88 1.61
CA LYS A 55 1.05 5.09 1.72
C LYS A 55 1.48 6.18 0.73
N ILE A 56 2.79 6.43 0.61
CA ILE A 56 3.33 7.43 -0.34
C ILE A 56 3.02 7.02 -1.80
N LYS A 57 3.03 5.73 -2.10
CA LYS A 57 2.68 5.23 -3.44
C LYS A 57 1.19 5.33 -3.76
N LEU A 58 0.32 5.16 -2.76
CA LEU A 58 -1.14 5.12 -2.94
C LEU A 58 -1.80 6.49 -2.83
N GLN A 59 -1.27 7.40 -2.01
CA GLN A 59 -1.74 8.79 -1.89
C GLN A 59 -1.98 9.51 -3.23
N PRO A 60 -1.10 9.39 -4.24
CA PRO A 60 -1.32 9.99 -5.55
C PRO A 60 -2.62 9.54 -6.22
N LEU A 61 -3.05 8.28 -6.05
CA LEU A 61 -4.25 7.75 -6.71
C LEU A 61 -5.54 8.29 -6.08
N GLU A 62 -5.59 8.33 -4.76
CA GLU A 62 -6.74 8.88 -4.01
C GLU A 62 -6.91 10.38 -4.31
N MET A 63 -5.81 11.12 -4.36
CA MET A 63 -5.83 12.55 -4.72
C MET A 63 -6.24 12.78 -6.18
N ILE A 64 -5.89 11.87 -7.10
CA ILE A 64 -6.35 11.92 -8.50
C ILE A 64 -7.86 11.74 -8.57
N GLN A 65 -8.40 10.77 -7.82
CA GLN A 65 -9.82 10.44 -7.91
C GLN A 65 -10.73 11.54 -7.34
N ALA A 66 -10.23 12.33 -6.39
CA ALA A 66 -10.93 13.46 -5.79
C ALA A 66 -10.90 14.75 -6.64
N LYS A 67 -10.08 14.83 -7.69
CA LYS A 67 -10.02 16.03 -8.56
C LYS A 67 -11.06 15.96 -9.67
N ASP A 68 -11.72 17.09 -9.91
CA ASP A 68 -12.62 17.26 -11.05
C ASP A 68 -11.87 17.48 -12.37
N TYR A 69 -10.69 18.11 -12.29
CA TYR A 69 -9.81 18.38 -13.42
C TYR A 69 -8.51 17.62 -13.30
N LEU A 70 -8.20 16.86 -14.33
CA LEU A 70 -7.05 15.99 -14.41
C LEU A 70 -6.02 16.54 -15.38
N THR A 71 -4.75 16.38 -15.04
CA THR A 71 -3.66 16.56 -16.00
C THR A 71 -3.61 15.37 -16.97
N VAL A 72 -2.93 15.53 -18.12
CA VAL A 72 -2.72 14.45 -19.09
C VAL A 72 -2.08 13.22 -18.43
N LYS A 73 -1.15 13.42 -17.48
CA LYS A 73 -0.52 12.32 -16.74
C LYS A 73 -1.52 11.58 -15.86
N GLU A 74 -2.37 12.31 -15.15
CA GLU A 74 -3.36 11.73 -14.24
C GLU A 74 -4.47 10.99 -15.01
N ALA A 75 -4.92 11.57 -16.13
CA ALA A 75 -5.85 10.93 -17.06
C ALA A 75 -5.26 9.63 -17.65
N ALA A 76 -3.98 9.64 -18.02
CA ALA A 76 -3.27 8.45 -18.50
C ALA A 76 -3.21 7.35 -17.43
N THR A 77 -2.95 7.71 -16.17
CA THR A 77 -2.96 6.74 -15.05
C THR A 77 -4.36 6.21 -14.75
N LEU A 78 -5.40 7.04 -14.87
CA LEU A 78 -6.79 6.63 -14.63
C LEU A 78 -7.26 5.64 -15.70
N LEU A 79 -6.98 5.92 -16.97
CA LEU A 79 -7.30 5.06 -18.10
C LEU A 79 -6.34 3.88 -18.29
N SER A 80 -5.27 3.78 -17.50
CA SER A 80 -4.20 2.78 -17.66
C SER A 80 -3.57 2.75 -19.08
N ILE A 81 -3.39 3.92 -19.69
CA ILE A 81 -2.79 4.08 -21.03
C ILE A 81 -1.55 4.99 -21.00
N SER A 82 -0.81 5.03 -22.10
CA SER A 82 0.33 5.94 -22.22
C SER A 82 -0.14 7.40 -22.33
N LYS A 83 0.69 8.35 -21.85
CA LYS A 83 0.44 9.79 -22.06
C LYS A 83 0.27 10.15 -23.54
N ARG A 84 1.05 9.50 -24.41
CA ARG A 84 0.99 9.68 -25.86
C ARG A 84 -0.38 9.30 -26.42
N SER A 85 -0.96 8.22 -25.90
CA SER A 85 -2.32 7.80 -26.26
C SER A 85 -3.36 8.84 -25.85
N VAL A 86 -3.21 9.46 -24.67
CA VAL A 86 -4.10 10.54 -24.23
C VAL A 86 -3.98 11.76 -25.16
N TYR A 87 -2.76 12.21 -25.47
CA TYR A 87 -2.54 13.30 -26.43
C TYR A 87 -3.20 13.00 -27.78
N ARG A 88 -3.02 11.78 -28.29
CA ARG A 88 -3.66 11.35 -29.54
C ARG A 88 -5.18 11.40 -29.47
N LEU A 89 -5.79 11.01 -28.34
CA LEU A 89 -7.25 11.09 -28.17
C LEU A 89 -7.76 12.54 -28.17
N ILE A 90 -6.97 13.48 -27.63
CA ILE A 90 -7.28 14.91 -27.65
C ILE A 90 -7.15 15.46 -29.08
N GLU A 91 -6.06 15.14 -29.78
CA GLU A 91 -5.82 15.55 -31.17
C GLU A 91 -6.89 15.02 -32.13
N LEU A 92 -7.37 13.79 -31.90
CA LEU A 92 -8.47 13.20 -32.67
C LEU A 92 -9.86 13.76 -32.30
N GLY A 93 -9.94 14.67 -31.33
CA GLY A 93 -11.21 15.23 -30.85
C GLY A 93 -12.10 14.22 -30.10
N LYS A 94 -11.56 13.04 -29.75
CA LYS A 94 -12.30 12.01 -28.99
C LYS A 94 -12.39 12.35 -27.51
N LEU A 95 -11.38 13.04 -26.99
CA LEU A 95 -11.32 13.50 -25.60
C LEU A 95 -11.29 15.03 -25.55
N GLU A 96 -12.31 15.62 -24.92
CA GLU A 96 -12.37 17.06 -24.70
C GLU A 96 -11.36 17.48 -23.63
N ALA A 97 -10.55 18.49 -23.94
CA ALA A 97 -9.54 19.03 -23.02
C ALA A 97 -9.41 20.54 -23.20
N SER A 98 -9.19 21.25 -22.09
CA SER A 98 -8.95 22.69 -22.08
C SER A 98 -7.45 22.95 -22.02
N ASN A 99 -6.93 23.68 -23.01
CA ASN A 99 -5.54 24.12 -23.02
C ASN A 99 -5.42 25.51 -22.37
N LEU A 100 -4.79 25.59 -21.20
CA LEU A 100 -4.58 26.85 -20.48
C LEU A 100 -3.20 27.49 -20.76
N SER A 101 -2.25 26.74 -21.32
CA SER A 101 -0.89 27.18 -21.72
C SER A 101 -0.09 26.02 -22.34
N GLU A 102 1.13 26.28 -22.84
CA GLU A 102 2.00 25.34 -23.57
C GLU A 102 2.18 23.94 -22.92
N ARG A 103 1.99 23.82 -21.60
CA ARG A 103 2.02 22.54 -20.87
C ARG A 103 0.90 22.38 -19.84
N LEU A 104 -0.16 23.19 -19.94
CA LEU A 104 -1.26 23.25 -18.98
C LEU A 104 -2.58 22.77 -19.58
N ILE A 105 -2.57 21.55 -20.11
CA ILE A 105 -3.80 20.88 -20.54
C ILE A 105 -4.52 20.32 -19.31
N ARG A 106 -5.83 20.55 -19.24
CA ARG A 106 -6.73 20.04 -18.21
C ARG A 106 -7.89 19.30 -18.86
N ILE A 107 -8.22 18.14 -18.33
CA ILE A 107 -9.26 17.25 -18.81
C ILE A 107 -10.30 17.13 -17.69
N ARG A 108 -11.59 17.33 -17.97
CA ARG A 108 -12.62 17.07 -16.97
C ARG A 108 -12.80 15.57 -16.80
N LYS A 109 -12.90 15.12 -15.55
CA LYS A 109 -13.11 13.72 -15.24
C LYS A 109 -14.36 13.14 -15.89
N SER A 110 -15.45 13.92 -15.94
CA SER A 110 -16.70 13.55 -16.60
C SER A 110 -16.53 13.17 -18.07
N ASP A 111 -15.60 13.80 -18.80
CA ASP A 111 -15.40 13.53 -20.22
C ASP A 111 -14.63 12.23 -20.45
N ILE A 112 -13.77 11.86 -19.51
CA ILE A 112 -13.13 10.54 -19.46
C ILE A 112 -14.17 9.45 -19.17
N GLU A 113 -15.10 9.69 -18.25
CA GLU A 113 -16.18 8.74 -17.94
C GLU A 113 -17.11 8.54 -19.14
N LYS A 114 -17.47 9.61 -19.85
CA LYS A 114 -18.26 9.54 -21.11
C LYS A 114 -17.58 8.68 -22.18
N LEU A 115 -16.25 8.71 -22.27
CA LEU A 115 -15.51 7.86 -23.22
C LEU A 115 -15.71 6.37 -22.93
N LEU A 116 -15.77 5.97 -21.67
CA LEU A 116 -15.89 4.57 -21.27
C LEU A 116 -17.32 4.03 -21.42
N ILE A 117 -18.33 4.89 -21.43
CA ILE A 117 -19.74 4.50 -21.61
C ILE A 117 -20.07 4.23 -23.09
N LYS A 118 -19.32 4.82 -24.03
CA LYS A 118 -19.62 4.80 -25.48
C LYS A 118 -19.27 3.50 -26.22
N VAL A 119 -19.24 2.36 -25.55
CA VAL A 119 -18.94 1.10 -26.24
C VAL A 119 -20.23 0.49 -26.82
N LYS A 120 -20.48 0.73 -28.11
CA LYS A 120 -21.24 -0.20 -28.94
C LYS A 120 -20.26 -1.27 -29.42
N TYR A 121 -20.39 -2.48 -28.92
CA TYR A 121 -19.78 -3.64 -29.57
C TYR A 121 -20.60 -3.92 -30.82
N SER A 122 -19.99 -3.69 -31.99
CA SER A 122 -20.50 -4.14 -33.28
C SER A 122 -20.21 -5.63 -33.46
#